data_AF-A0AAW2DGW9-F1
#
_entry.id   AF-A0AAW2DGW9-F1
#
_cell.length_a   1.000
_cell.length_b   1.000
_cell.length_c   1.000
_cell.angle_alpha   90.00
_cell.angle_beta   90.00
_cell.angle_gamma   90.00
#
_symmetry.space_group_name_H-M   'P 1'
#
loop_
_entity.id
_entity.type
_entity.pdbx_description
1 polymer ?
#
loop_
_entity_poly.entity_id
_entity_poly.type
_entity_poly.pdbx_seq_one_letter_code
_entity_poly.pdbx_strand_id
1 'polypeptide(L)'
;MAIFLTPTHSLGHICLPKQQHVALFIFGDSLFDAGNNDYINTTTDNLSNYGPYGETFFNYPTGRFSNGHLILDFIAEFAKLPFITPLLYPSPDLTRRFIARYHLSLPALQAHGAHEVDVNRRIDDELQSRLQIAEARSS
;
A
#
# COMPACT_ATOMS: atom_id res chain seq x y z
N MET A 1 -47.44 53.92 -20.68
CA MET A 1 -47.08 52.71 -19.91
C MET A 1 -45.63 52.37 -20.23
N ALA A 2 -44.75 52.32 -19.23
CA ALA A 2 -43.34 51.97 -19.43
C ALA A 2 -43.13 50.51 -18.99
N ILE A 3 -42.66 49.67 -19.91
CA ILE A 3 -42.34 48.28 -19.63
C ILE A 3 -40.87 48.24 -19.20
N PHE A 4 -40.64 48.03 -17.91
CA PHE A 4 -39.31 47.76 -17.36
C PHE A 4 -39.00 46.27 -17.54
N LEU A 5 -38.02 45.95 -18.38
CA LEU A 5 -37.44 44.61 -18.50
C LEU A 5 -36.25 44.52 -17.54
N THR A 6 -36.41 43.83 -16.40
CA THR A 6 -35.28 43.46 -15.56
C THR A 6 -34.61 42.21 -16.12
N PRO A 7 -33.28 42.19 -16.36
CA PRO A 7 -32.61 40.98 -16.78
C PRO A 7 -32.53 40.03 -15.58
N THR A 8 -33.26 38.91 -15.64
CA THR A 8 -33.07 37.81 -14.70
C THR A 8 -31.71 37.18 -14.99
N HIS A 9 -30.73 37.46 -14.12
CA HIS A 9 -29.48 36.71 -14.13
C HIS A 9 -29.78 35.29 -13.67
N SER A 10 -29.87 34.37 -14.63
CA SER A 10 -29.86 32.95 -14.35
C SER A 10 -28.49 32.60 -13.77
N LEU A 11 -28.41 32.51 -12.44
CA LEU A 11 -27.32 31.83 -11.74
C LEU A 11 -27.47 30.34 -11.98
N GLY A 12 -27.15 29.92 -13.21
CA GLY A 12 -26.83 28.53 -13.50
C GLY A 12 -25.56 28.19 -12.74
N HIS A 13 -25.68 27.77 -11.49
CA HIS A 13 -24.62 27.04 -10.80
C HIS A 13 -24.42 25.73 -11.57
N ILE A 14 -23.56 25.78 -12.59
CA ILE A 14 -22.91 24.58 -13.11
C ILE A 14 -22.05 24.09 -11.94
N CYS A 15 -22.61 23.14 -11.18
CA CYS A 15 -21.86 22.37 -10.21
C CYS A 15 -20.89 21.49 -11.01
N LEU A 16 -19.73 22.03 -11.36
CA LEU A 16 -18.61 21.23 -11.83
C LEU A 16 -18.35 20.15 -10.77
N PRO A 17 -18.29 18.86 -11.14
CA PRO A 17 -18.07 17.79 -10.17
C PRO A 17 -16.73 18.04 -9.47
N LYS A 18 -16.80 18.43 -8.20
CA LYS A 18 -15.65 18.70 -7.35
C LYS A 18 -15.09 17.38 -6.84
N GLN A 19 -14.45 16.61 -7.71
CA GLN A 19 -13.47 15.57 -7.38
C GLN A 19 -12.86 15.03 -8.68
N GLN A 20 -11.85 15.72 -9.19
CA GLN A 20 -10.93 15.13 -10.16
C GLN A 20 -10.00 14.20 -9.39
N HIS A 21 -10.28 12.90 -9.40
CA HIS A 21 -9.34 11.89 -8.91
C HIS A 21 -8.13 11.88 -9.85
N VAL A 22 -7.03 12.50 -9.43
CA VAL A 22 -5.75 12.42 -10.13
C VAL A 22 -5.06 11.13 -9.69
N ALA A 23 -4.66 10.31 -10.65
CA ALA A 23 -3.89 9.09 -10.40
C ALA A 23 -2.42 9.34 -10.74
N LEU A 24 -1.52 8.93 -9.83
CA LEU A 24 -0.08 8.90 -10.06
C LEU A 24 0.34 7.44 -10.23
N PHE A 25 0.84 7.11 -11.42
CA PHE A 25 1.41 5.79 -11.71
C PHE A 25 2.93 5.90 -11.72
N ILE A 26 3.57 4.98 -11.03
CA ILE A 26 5.00 5.02 -10.76
C ILE A 26 5.57 3.67 -11.18
N PHE A 27 6.57 3.72 -12.06
CA PHE A 27 7.31 2.56 -12.53
C PHE A 27 8.79 2.88 -12.41
N GLY A 28 9.59 1.90 -12.00
CA GLY A 28 11.02 2.10 -11.83
C GLY A 28 11.70 0.94 -11.11
N ASP A 29 12.88 1.24 -10.60
CA ASP A 29 13.72 0.38 -9.78
C ASP A 29 13.68 0.83 -8.30
N SER A 30 14.70 0.46 -7.53
CA SER A 30 14.83 0.80 -6.11
C SER A 30 14.78 2.29 -5.81
N LEU A 31 15.20 3.17 -6.73
CA LEU A 31 15.14 4.64 -6.53
C LEU A 31 13.70 5.18 -6.48
N PHE A 32 12.77 4.40 -7.01
CA PHE A 32 11.35 4.72 -7.08
C PHE A 32 10.50 3.81 -6.17
N ASP A 33 11.13 2.86 -5.45
CA ASP A 33 10.43 1.91 -4.60
C ASP A 33 10.08 2.53 -3.24
N ALA A 34 8.78 2.62 -2.97
CA ALA A 34 8.25 3.14 -1.70
C ALA A 34 8.25 2.10 -0.56
N GLY A 35 8.91 0.96 -0.73
CA GLY A 35 8.97 -0.15 0.24
C GLY A 35 8.25 -1.43 -0.18
N ASN A 36 8.03 -1.65 -1.48
CA ASN A 36 7.41 -2.89 -1.96
C ASN A 36 8.33 -4.09 -1.76
N ASN A 37 9.64 -3.91 -1.90
CA ASN A 37 10.59 -5.01 -1.79
C ASN A 37 10.59 -5.67 -0.41
N ASP A 38 10.21 -4.96 0.64
CA ASP A 38 10.10 -5.50 1.99
C ASP A 38 8.94 -6.50 2.17
N TYR A 39 8.04 -6.60 1.18
CA TYR A 39 6.86 -7.47 1.21
C TYR A 39 6.93 -8.64 0.21
N ILE A 40 8.06 -8.81 -0.49
CA ILE A 40 8.28 -9.93 -1.41
C ILE A 40 9.50 -10.75 -1.00
N ASN A 41 9.53 -12.02 -1.42
CA ASN A 41 10.69 -12.86 -1.20
C ASN A 41 11.83 -12.45 -2.15
N THR A 42 12.79 -11.70 -1.63
CA THR A 42 13.91 -11.11 -2.38
C THR A 42 15.23 -11.26 -1.61
N THR A 43 16.35 -10.87 -2.22
CA THR A 43 17.67 -10.90 -1.57
C THR A 43 17.79 -9.78 -0.53
N THR A 44 18.69 -9.94 0.44
CA THR A 44 18.93 -8.94 1.49
C THR A 44 19.34 -7.57 0.91
N ASP A 45 20.07 -7.56 -0.21
CA ASP A 45 20.46 -6.35 -0.92
C ASP A 45 19.27 -5.52 -1.45
N ASN A 46 18.12 -6.17 -1.63
CA ASN A 46 16.91 -5.55 -2.13
C ASN A 46 15.97 -5.08 -1.00
N LEU A 47 16.33 -5.29 0.25
CA LEU A 47 15.57 -4.79 1.41
C LEU A 47 16.11 -3.43 1.86
N SER A 48 15.23 -2.60 2.41
CA SER A 48 15.63 -1.33 3.05
C SER A 48 14.83 -1.03 4.33
N ASN A 49 14.39 -2.09 5.01
CA ASN A 49 13.83 -2.07 6.36
C ASN A 49 14.89 -2.01 7.48
N TYR A 50 16.09 -1.50 7.20
CA TYR A 50 17.19 -1.38 8.17
C TYR A 50 17.92 -0.03 8.03
N GLY A 51 18.68 0.35 9.06
CA GLY A 51 19.48 1.58 9.02
C GLY A 51 20.58 1.53 7.96
N PRO A 52 20.90 2.63 7.27
CA PRO A 52 20.58 4.02 7.62
C PRO A 52 19.26 4.56 7.02
N TYR A 53 18.47 3.71 6.34
CA TYR A 53 17.30 4.16 5.60
C TYR A 53 16.22 4.78 6.50
N GLY A 54 15.59 5.86 6.00
CA GLY A 54 14.55 6.61 6.69
C GLY A 54 14.98 7.43 7.92
N GLU A 55 16.25 7.43 8.32
CA GLU A 55 16.73 8.09 9.55
C GLU A 55 16.50 9.61 9.57
N THR A 56 16.69 10.30 8.44
CA THR A 56 16.68 11.77 8.39
C THR A 56 15.28 12.38 8.41
N PHE A 57 14.29 11.74 7.78
CA PHE A 57 12.94 12.30 7.64
C PHE A 57 11.88 11.52 8.42
N PHE A 58 11.87 10.19 8.29
CA PHE A 58 10.84 9.35 8.91
C PHE A 58 11.23 8.93 10.34
N ASN A 59 12.52 8.94 10.68
CA ASN A 59 13.09 8.46 11.93
C ASN A 59 12.91 6.94 12.16
N TYR A 60 12.58 6.19 11.11
CA TYR A 60 12.52 4.73 11.10
C TYR A 60 12.70 4.21 9.66
N PRO A 61 13.20 2.98 9.46
CA PRO A 61 13.38 2.43 8.13
C PRO A 61 12.01 2.09 7.52
N THR A 62 11.71 2.74 6.39
CA THR A 62 10.40 2.67 5.72
C THR A 62 10.35 1.64 4.59
N GLY A 63 11.48 1.00 4.25
CA GLY A 63 11.61 0.22 3.01
C GLY A 63 11.95 1.06 1.78
N ARG A 64 12.30 2.33 1.98
CA ARG A 64 12.75 3.22 0.91
C ARG A 64 14.27 3.20 0.86
N PHE A 65 14.84 3.12 -0.34
CA PHE A 65 16.28 3.27 -0.58
C PHE A 65 16.75 4.74 -0.46
N SER A 66 16.36 5.41 0.62
CA SER A 66 16.69 6.79 0.93
C SER A 66 16.64 7.01 2.45
N ASN A 67 17.45 7.94 2.96
CA ASN A 67 17.38 8.36 4.37
C ASN A 67 16.15 9.25 4.65
N GLY A 68 15.39 9.62 3.63
CA GLY A 68 14.16 10.37 3.77
C GLY A 68 13.27 10.23 2.54
N HIS A 69 12.89 11.35 1.94
CA HIS A 69 12.02 11.36 0.76
C HIS A 69 12.67 10.67 -0.45
N LEU A 70 11.81 10.08 -1.29
CA LEU A 70 12.10 9.78 -2.68
C LEU A 70 11.75 10.97 -3.55
N ILE A 71 12.26 11.01 -4.79
CA ILE A 71 11.88 12.04 -5.77
C ILE A 71 10.36 12.11 -5.99
N LEU A 72 9.70 10.96 -5.85
CA LEU A 72 8.27 10.80 -6.03
C LEU A 72 7.45 11.46 -4.92
N ASP A 73 8.00 11.58 -3.71
CA ASP A 73 7.30 12.23 -2.61
C ASP A 73 7.18 13.73 -2.86
N PHE A 74 8.21 14.36 -3.43
CA PHE A 74 8.15 15.76 -3.85
C PHE A 74 7.14 15.97 -4.99
N ILE A 75 7.02 15.01 -5.92
CA ILE A 75 6.00 15.04 -6.97
C ILE A 75 4.60 14.91 -6.37
N ALA A 76 4.40 13.99 -5.42
CA ALA A 76 3.13 13.82 -4.71
C ALA A 76 2.76 15.10 -3.94
N GLU A 77 3.70 15.68 -3.20
CA GLU A 77 3.51 16.93 -2.46
C GLU A 77 3.11 18.09 -3.39
N PHE A 78 3.84 18.26 -4.50
CA PHE A 78 3.52 19.28 -5.51
C PHE A 78 2.12 19.07 -6.11
N ALA A 79 1.74 17.82 -6.34
CA ALA A 79 0.42 17.44 -6.84
C ALA A 79 -0.68 17.43 -5.75
N LYS A 80 -0.35 17.75 -4.49
CA LYS A 80 -1.24 17.67 -3.32
C LYS A 80 -1.85 16.27 -3.14
N LEU A 81 -1.06 15.25 -3.43
CA LEU A 81 -1.35 13.85 -3.20
C LEU A 81 -0.73 13.38 -1.87
N PRO A 82 -1.28 12.33 -1.23
CA PRO A 82 -0.63 11.73 -0.07
C PRO A 82 0.73 11.13 -0.45
N PHE A 83 1.60 10.95 0.54
CA PHE A 83 2.85 10.19 0.35
C PHE A 83 2.57 8.80 -0.18
N ILE A 84 3.48 8.32 -1.02
CA ILE A 84 3.34 7.02 -1.64
C ILE A 84 3.58 5.95 -0.58
N THR A 85 2.65 5.02 -0.47
CA THR A 85 2.79 3.84 0.40
C THR A 85 3.22 2.65 -0.45
N PRO A 86 3.90 1.65 0.12
CA PRO A 86 4.10 0.39 -0.57
C PRO A 86 2.75 -0.15 -1.04
N LEU A 87 2.67 -0.57 -2.29
CA LEU A 87 1.49 -1.22 -2.88
C LEU A 87 1.15 -2.51 -2.11
N LEU A 88 2.18 -3.23 -1.69
CA LEU A 88 2.05 -4.48 -0.94
C LEU A 88 1.90 -4.27 0.57
N TYR A 89 1.85 -3.01 1.03
CA TYR A 89 1.63 -2.73 2.45
C TYR A 89 0.26 -3.27 2.89
N PRO A 90 0.20 -4.16 3.90
CA PRO A 90 -1.05 -4.71 4.39
C PRO A 90 -1.81 -3.65 5.21
N SER A 91 -2.45 -2.71 4.52
CA SER A 91 -3.41 -1.80 5.16
C SER A 91 -4.85 -2.27 4.90
N PRO A 92 -5.65 -2.40 5.97
CA PRO A 92 -7.10 -2.63 5.84
C PRO A 92 -7.78 -1.53 5.01
N ASP A 93 -7.27 -0.30 5.06
CA ASP A 93 -7.84 0.85 4.35
C ASP A 93 -7.52 0.84 2.85
N LEU A 94 -6.26 0.63 2.43
CA LEU A 94 -5.95 0.52 0.99
C LEU A 94 -6.65 -0.68 0.38
N THR A 95 -6.73 -1.79 1.10
CA THR A 95 -7.49 -2.98 0.68
C THR A 95 -8.95 -2.62 0.44
N ARG A 96 -9.60 -1.93 1.39
CA ARG A 96 -10.99 -1.48 1.26
C ARG A 96 -11.18 -0.49 0.11
N ARG A 97 -10.23 0.44 -0.09
CA ARG A 97 -10.30 1.44 -1.17
C ARG A 97 -10.07 0.82 -2.55
N PHE A 98 -9.17 -0.15 -2.68
CA PHE A 98 -8.99 -0.93 -3.91
C PHE A 98 -10.25 -1.75 -4.21
N ILE A 99 -10.76 -2.52 -3.25
CA ILE A 99 -11.99 -3.30 -3.38
C ILE A 99 -13.17 -2.43 -3.82
N ALA A 100 -13.37 -1.29 -3.15
CA ALA A 100 -14.42 -0.34 -3.47
C ALA A 100 -14.26 0.29 -4.86
N ARG A 101 -13.03 0.49 -5.33
CA ARG A 101 -12.74 1.10 -6.64
C ARG A 101 -12.91 0.14 -7.82
N TYR A 102 -12.63 -1.15 -7.62
CA TYR A 102 -12.69 -2.16 -8.67
C TYR A 102 -13.93 -3.07 -8.60
N HIS A 103 -14.85 -2.82 -7.66
CA HIS A 103 -16.03 -3.65 -7.40
C HIS A 103 -15.71 -5.15 -7.24
N LEU A 104 -14.53 -5.46 -6.70
CA LEU A 104 -14.11 -6.83 -6.44
C LEU A 104 -14.86 -7.37 -5.22
N SER A 105 -15.36 -8.60 -5.30
CA SER A 105 -16.06 -9.20 -4.17
C SER A 105 -15.04 -9.67 -3.11
N LEU A 106 -15.31 -9.34 -1.84
CA LEU A 106 -14.57 -9.77 -0.65
C LEU A 106 -14.20 -11.29 -0.58
N PRO A 107 -14.94 -12.25 -1.17
CA PRO A 107 -14.60 -13.67 -1.08
C PRO A 107 -13.26 -14.08 -1.71
N ALA A 108 -12.66 -13.28 -2.58
CA ALA A 108 -11.41 -13.66 -3.26
C ALA A 108 -10.16 -13.67 -2.37
N LEU A 109 -10.15 -12.92 -1.26
CA LEU A 109 -8.99 -12.84 -0.35
C LEU A 109 -9.03 -13.88 0.78
N GLN A 110 -10.21 -14.35 1.18
CA GLN A 110 -10.36 -15.32 2.27
C GLN A 110 -9.73 -16.69 1.91
N ALA A 111 -9.64 -17.01 0.62
CA ALA A 111 -9.10 -18.28 0.13
C ALA A 111 -7.57 -18.36 0.16
N HIS A 112 -6.85 -17.24 0.02
CA HIS A 112 -5.38 -17.24 0.04
C HIS A 112 -4.80 -17.26 1.46
N GLY A 113 -5.39 -16.51 2.40
CA GLY A 113 -4.92 -16.52 3.80
C GLY A 113 -5.21 -17.83 4.54
N ALA A 114 -6.30 -18.53 4.19
CA ALA A 114 -6.62 -19.82 4.80
C ALA A 114 -5.63 -20.92 4.41
N HIS A 115 -5.09 -20.88 3.18
CA HIS A 115 -4.13 -21.87 2.70
C HIS A 115 -2.72 -21.66 3.29
N GLU A 116 -2.26 -20.42 3.43
CA GLU A 116 -0.94 -20.12 4.01
C GLU A 116 -0.89 -20.41 5.51
N VAL A 117 -1.97 -20.09 6.25
CA VAL A 117 -2.09 -20.43 7.67
C VAL A 117 -2.19 -21.95 7.89
N ASP A 118 -2.81 -22.69 6.97
CA ASP A 118 -2.89 -24.16 7.03
C ASP A 118 -1.54 -24.83 6.72
N VAL A 119 -0.81 -24.32 5.72
CA VAL A 119 0.53 -24.81 5.38
C VAL A 119 1.51 -24.58 6.53
N ASN A 120 1.53 -23.39 7.13
CA ASN A 120 2.42 -23.09 8.25
C ASN A 120 2.09 -23.95 9.49
N ARG A 121 0.79 -24.14 9.79
CA ARG A 121 0.35 -25.04 10.87
C ARG A 121 0.81 -26.48 10.64
N ARG A 122 0.69 -26.96 9.40
CA ARG A 122 1.09 -28.33 9.04
C ARG A 122 2.61 -28.55 9.11
N ILE A 123 3.39 -27.52 8.77
CA ILE A 123 4.85 -27.54 8.92
C ILE A 123 5.23 -27.55 10.41
N ASP A 124 4.58 -26.72 11.23
CA ASP A 124 4.84 -26.69 12.68
C ASP A 124 4.50 -28.02 13.36
N ASP A 125 3.38 -28.65 12.99
CA ASP A 125 2.97 -29.97 13.48
C ASP A 125 3.97 -31.07 13.09
N GLU A 126 4.51 -31.02 11.86
CA GLU A 126 5.52 -31.98 11.39
C GLU A 126 6.86 -31.80 12.10
N LEU A 127 7.28 -30.56 12.36
CA LEU A 127 8.50 -30.27 13.11
C LEU A 127 8.39 -30.72 14.57
N GLN A 128 7.25 -30.50 15.22
CA GLN A 128 6.99 -30.98 16.58
C GLN A 128 6.97 -32.52 16.66
N SER A 129 6.37 -33.18 15.66
CA SER A 129 6.37 -34.66 15.59
C SER A 129 7.80 -35.22 15.45
N ARG A 130 8.64 -34.60 14.62
CA ARG A 130 10.04 -35.03 14.43
C ARG A 130 10.90 -34.76 15.66
N LEU A 131 10.65 -33.69 16.41
CA LEU A 131 11.33 -33.39 17.66
C LEU A 131 11.02 -34.44 18.74
N GLN A 132 9.75 -34.81 18.91
CA GLN A 132 9.38 -35.85 19.88
C GLN A 132 9.98 -37.23 19.54
N ILE A 133 10.08 -37.58 18.25
CA ILE A 133 10.72 -38.84 17.82
C ILE A 133 12.25 -38.80 18.08
N ALA A 134 12.88 -37.63 17.92
CA ALA A 134 14.31 -37.48 18.21
C ALA A 134 14.60 -37.59 19.72
N GLU A 135 13.75 -36.99 20.56
CA GLU A 135 13.85 -37.09 22.03
C GLU A 135 13.60 -38.53 22.53
N ALA A 136 12.64 -39.24 21.95
CA ALA A 136 12.35 -40.64 22.30
C ALA A 136 13.44 -41.63 21.87
N ARG A 137 14.29 -41.28 20.91
CA ARG A 137 15.45 -42.09 20.47
C ARG A 137 16.73 -41.79 21.26
N SER A 138 16.70 -40.74 22.09
CA SER A 138 17.82 -40.31 22.94
C SER A 138 17.72 -40.86 24.38
N SER A 139 16.69 -41.67 24.68
CA SER A 139 16.49 -42.39 25.95
C SER A 139 16.62 -43.90 25.73
#